data_AF-A0A369B8T7-F1
#
_entry.id   AF-A0A369B8T7-F1
#
_cell.length_a   1.000
_cell.length_b   1.000
_cell.length_c   1.000
_cell.angle_alpha   90.00
_cell.angle_beta   90.00
_cell.angle_gamma   90.00
#
_symmetry.space_group_name_H-M   'P 1'
#
loop_
_entity.id
_entity.type
_entity.pdbx_description
1 polymer ?
#
loop_
_entity_poly.entity_id
_entity_poly.type
_entity_poly.pdbx_seq_one_letter_code
_entity_poly.pdbx_strand_id
1 'polypeptide(L)'
;MAGEKRFRTSILGFKRTDVNTYIEKILKEFDDKLQEKDEQISAFVNQIKDMKLRYGELAQKADQVNDDRAKIGDVLIKAQEKADLIIEDAKNKAMEEKRRIEVVIEQEREKLVDLKSEIRFLKSELTSTLKKYENQLNNMLEKQGDHIA
;
A
#
# COMPACT_ATOMS: atom_id res chain seq x y z
N MET A 1 -6.53 -72.03 -17.56
CA MET A 1 -6.52 -73.18 -18.48
C MET A 1 -7.31 -74.32 -17.86
N ALA A 2 -8.50 -74.58 -18.40
CA ALA A 2 -9.37 -75.68 -18.03
C ALA A 2 -9.24 -76.75 -19.13
N GLY A 3 -8.72 -77.93 -18.80
CA GLY A 3 -8.60 -79.05 -19.75
C GLY A 3 -7.33 -79.90 -19.65
N GLU A 4 -6.24 -79.40 -19.05
CA GLU A 4 -5.03 -80.22 -18.86
C GLU A 4 -5.18 -81.15 -17.64
N LYS A 5 -4.88 -82.45 -17.81
CA LYS A 5 -4.82 -83.42 -16.71
C LYS A 5 -3.73 -82.99 -15.72
N ARG A 6 -4.12 -82.34 -14.62
CA ARG A 6 -3.20 -81.77 -13.62
C ARG A 6 -2.43 -82.82 -12.83
N PHE A 7 -2.90 -84.06 -12.83
CA PHE A 7 -2.31 -85.18 -12.08
C PHE A 7 -2.31 -86.45 -12.92
N ARG A 8 -1.23 -87.24 -12.88
CA ARG A 8 -1.24 -88.60 -13.44
C ARG A 8 -2.09 -89.53 -12.57
N THR A 9 -2.77 -90.49 -13.19
CA THR A 9 -3.59 -91.49 -12.48
C THR A 9 -2.74 -92.71 -12.08
N SER A 10 -2.95 -93.22 -10.87
CA SER A 10 -2.48 -94.50 -10.36
C SER A 10 -3.65 -95.48 -10.25
N ILE A 11 -3.39 -96.76 -9.97
CA ILE A 11 -4.39 -97.86 -9.93
C ILE A 11 -5.55 -97.56 -8.95
N LEU A 12 -5.34 -96.63 -8.00
CA LEU A 12 -6.32 -96.20 -6.99
C LEU A 12 -6.31 -94.68 -6.74
N GLY A 13 -6.35 -93.86 -7.80
CA GLY A 13 -6.53 -92.40 -7.69
C GLY A 13 -5.42 -91.58 -8.34
N PHE A 14 -5.11 -90.38 -7.82
CA PHE A 14 -4.07 -89.52 -8.38
C PHE A 14 -2.67 -89.84 -7.80
N LYS A 15 -1.63 -89.64 -8.62
CA LYS A 15 -0.25 -89.85 -8.20
C LYS A 15 0.13 -88.82 -7.13
N ARG A 16 0.39 -89.29 -5.91
CA ARG A 16 0.71 -88.46 -4.73
C ARG A 16 1.79 -87.40 -4.99
N THR A 17 2.81 -87.72 -5.78
CA THR A 17 3.87 -86.77 -6.13
C THR A 17 3.34 -85.57 -6.91
N ASP A 18 2.45 -85.79 -7.87
CA ASP A 18 1.91 -84.73 -8.72
C ASP A 18 0.95 -83.84 -7.91
N VAL A 19 0.21 -84.43 -6.98
CA VAL A 19 -0.66 -83.71 -6.03
C VAL A 19 0.18 -82.85 -5.08
N ASN A 20 1.23 -83.41 -4.48
CA ASN A 20 2.11 -82.67 -3.58
C ASN A 20 2.80 -81.49 -4.29
N THR A 21 3.38 -81.71 -5.48
CA THR A 21 4.02 -80.64 -6.25
C THR A 21 3.04 -79.52 -6.63
N TYR A 22 1.78 -79.86 -6.93
CA TYR A 22 0.76 -78.86 -7.20
C TYR A 22 0.37 -78.07 -5.95
N ILE A 23 0.23 -78.74 -4.81
CA ILE A 23 -0.03 -78.08 -3.51
C ILE A 23 1.13 -77.15 -3.17
N GLU A 24 2.38 -77.60 -3.29
CA GLU A 24 3.58 -76.77 -3.07
C GLU A 24 3.61 -75.55 -3.99
N LYS A 25 3.29 -75.73 -5.28
CA LYS A 25 3.22 -74.63 -6.24
C LYS A 25 2.15 -73.61 -5.86
N ILE A 26 0.95 -74.06 -5.45
CA ILE A 26 -0.13 -73.18 -5.01
C ILE A 26 0.25 -72.43 -3.75
N LEU A 27 0.81 -73.11 -2.75
CA LEU A 27 1.23 -72.48 -1.50
C LEU A 27 2.26 -71.39 -1.79
N LYS A 28 3.24 -71.68 -2.65
CA LYS A 28 4.22 -70.68 -3.08
C LYS A 28 3.57 -69.50 -3.81
N GLU A 29 2.65 -69.74 -4.75
CA GLU A 29 1.94 -68.66 -5.46
C GLU A 29 1.08 -67.81 -4.51
N PHE A 30 0.54 -68.40 -3.44
CA PHE A 30 -0.19 -67.65 -2.41
C PHE A 30 0.75 -66.83 -1.52
N ASP A 31 1.86 -67.42 -1.08
CA ASP A 31 2.87 -66.73 -0.28
C ASP A 31 3.48 -65.54 -1.05
N ASP A 32 3.83 -65.74 -2.32
CA ASP A 32 4.35 -64.69 -3.21
C ASP A 32 3.33 -63.54 -3.35
N LYS A 33 2.03 -63.85 -3.51
CA LYS A 33 0.96 -62.85 -3.57
C LYS A 33 0.73 -62.14 -2.25
N LEU A 34 0.82 -62.84 -1.13
CA LEU A 34 0.70 -62.24 0.20
C LEU A 34 1.84 -61.24 0.41
N GLN A 35 3.07 -61.64 0.09
CA GLN A 35 4.22 -60.75 0.16
C GLN A 35 4.07 -59.51 -0.73
N GLU A 36 3.64 -59.68 -2.00
CA GLU A 36 3.40 -58.55 -2.90
C GLU A 36 2.35 -57.58 -2.34
N LYS A 37 1.30 -58.10 -1.70
CA LYS A 37 0.27 -57.28 -1.07
C LYS A 37 0.78 -56.56 0.17
N ASP A 38 1.58 -57.20 0.99
CA ASP A 38 2.20 -56.57 2.16
C ASP A 38 3.16 -55.44 1.76
N GLU A 39 3.93 -55.62 0.68
CA GLU A 39 4.79 -54.58 0.11
C GLU A 39 3.96 -53.39 -0.40
N GLN A 40 2.84 -53.65 -1.11
CA GLN A 40 1.91 -52.61 -1.56
C GLN A 40 1.29 -51.85 -0.39
N ILE A 41 0.86 -52.56 0.68
CA ILE A 41 0.30 -51.94 1.88
C ILE A 41 1.35 -51.03 2.53
N SER A 42 2.58 -51.50 2.68
CA SER A 42 3.68 -50.70 3.23
C SER A 42 3.95 -49.43 2.41
N ALA A 43 3.96 -49.55 1.08
CA ALA A 43 4.11 -48.41 0.18
C ALA A 43 2.96 -47.39 0.35
N PHE A 44 1.71 -47.86 0.40
CA PHE A 44 0.56 -46.98 0.61
C PHE A 44 0.57 -46.30 1.98
N VAL A 45 0.96 -47.00 3.04
CA VAL A 45 1.10 -46.40 4.39
C VAL A 45 2.12 -45.26 4.36
N ASN A 46 3.26 -45.46 3.69
CA ASN A 46 4.29 -44.43 3.55
C ASN A 46 3.79 -43.22 2.74
N GLN A 47 3.07 -43.44 1.63
CA GLN A 47 2.48 -42.37 0.84
C GLN A 47 1.43 -41.57 1.63
N ILE A 48 0.57 -42.24 2.40
CA ILE A 48 -0.42 -41.58 3.25
C ILE A 48 0.28 -40.71 4.30
N LYS A 49 1.37 -41.21 4.90
CA LYS A 49 2.14 -40.46 5.89
C LYS A 49 2.77 -39.21 5.28
N ASP A 50 3.43 -39.32 4.13
CA ASP A 50 4.01 -38.19 3.40
C ASP A 50 2.95 -37.16 3.01
N MET A 51 1.81 -37.62 2.48
CA MET A 51 0.73 -36.73 2.06
C MET A 51 0.10 -35.98 3.25
N LYS A 52 -0.03 -36.63 4.41
CA LYS A 52 -0.49 -35.96 5.64
C LYS A 52 0.50 -34.88 6.12
N LEU A 53 1.80 -35.14 6.05
CA LEU A 53 2.82 -34.15 6.39
C LEU A 53 2.75 -32.93 5.48
N ARG A 54 2.74 -33.16 4.16
CA ARG A 54 2.62 -32.09 3.17
C ARG A 54 1.33 -31.29 3.32
N TYR A 55 0.22 -31.96 3.61
CA TYR A 55 -1.05 -31.28 3.87
C TYR A 55 -0.96 -30.37 5.10
N GLY A 56 -0.37 -30.86 6.20
CA GLY A 56 -0.17 -30.05 7.41
C GLY A 56 0.69 -28.81 7.15
N GLU A 57 1.79 -28.96 6.41
CA GLU A 57 2.65 -27.83 6.03
C GLU A 57 1.91 -26.81 5.14
N LEU A 58 1.13 -27.28 4.17
CA LEU A 58 0.35 -26.40 3.30
C LEU A 58 -0.77 -25.68 4.04
N ALA A 59 -1.45 -26.36 4.96
CA ALA A 59 -2.47 -25.76 5.80
C ALA A 59 -1.87 -24.64 6.67
N GLN A 60 -0.75 -24.91 7.34
CA GLN A 60 -0.06 -23.91 8.15
C GLN A 60 0.41 -22.70 7.31
N LYS A 61 0.92 -22.93 6.09
CA LYS A 61 1.30 -21.84 5.18
C LYS A 61 0.08 -21.03 4.74
N ALA A 62 -1.05 -21.68 4.48
CA ALA A 62 -2.28 -20.99 4.09
C ALA A 62 -2.79 -20.08 5.22
N ASP A 63 -2.79 -20.57 6.45
CA ASP A 63 -3.17 -19.79 7.64
C ASP A 63 -2.23 -18.58 7.81
N GLN A 64 -0.92 -18.79 7.71
CA GLN A 64 0.07 -17.72 7.79
C GLN A 64 -0.15 -16.65 6.72
N VAL A 65 -0.40 -17.05 5.46
CA VAL A 65 -0.70 -16.12 4.36
C VAL A 65 -1.97 -15.33 4.65
N ASN A 66 -2.99 -15.97 5.21
CA ASN A 66 -4.23 -15.29 5.54
C ASN A 66 -4.04 -14.24 6.65
N ASP A 67 -3.29 -14.58 7.69
CA ASP A 67 -2.93 -13.67 8.79
C ASP A 67 -2.11 -12.47 8.29
N ASP A 68 -1.13 -12.72 7.43
CA ASP A 68 -0.31 -11.66 6.86
C ASP A 68 -1.12 -10.73 5.96
N ARG A 69 -2.06 -11.27 5.18
CA ARG A 69 -2.99 -10.45 4.37
C ARG A 69 -3.87 -9.56 5.25
N ALA A 70 -4.38 -10.08 6.37
CA ALA A 70 -5.17 -9.29 7.31
C ALA A 70 -4.34 -8.14 7.91
N LYS A 71 -3.11 -8.43 8.37
CA LYS A 71 -2.20 -7.40 8.91
C LYS A 71 -1.84 -6.34 7.88
N ILE A 72 -1.57 -6.74 6.64
CA ILE A 72 -1.29 -5.81 5.54
C ILE A 72 -2.51 -4.92 5.28
N GLY A 73 -3.71 -5.50 5.28
CA GLY A 73 -4.97 -4.75 5.16
C GLY A 73 -5.09 -3.65 6.22
N ASP A 74 -4.88 -4.00 7.49
CA ASP A 74 -4.95 -3.04 8.60
C ASP A 74 -3.92 -1.91 8.46
N VAL A 75 -2.70 -2.23 8.03
CA VAL A 75 -1.64 -1.24 7.82
C VAL A 75 -1.99 -0.30 6.66
N LEU A 76 -2.54 -0.83 5.56
CA LEU A 76 -2.94 -0.02 4.41
C LEU A 76 -4.09 0.93 4.75
N ILE A 77 -5.09 0.48 5.52
CA ILE A 77 -6.19 1.33 5.99
C ILE A 77 -5.64 2.47 6.83
N LYS A 78 -4.80 2.17 7.83
CA LYS A 78 -4.20 3.19 8.70
C LYS A 78 -3.31 4.17 7.92
N ALA A 79 -2.58 3.68 6.93
CA ALA A 79 -1.76 4.52 6.07
C ALA A 79 -2.61 5.48 5.25
N GLN A 80 -3.73 5.00 4.70
CA GLN A 80 -4.67 5.82 3.93
C GLN A 80 -5.33 6.88 4.81
N GLU A 81 -5.87 6.49 5.96
CA GLU A 81 -6.48 7.43 6.93
C GLU A 81 -5.49 8.53 7.34
N LYS A 82 -4.23 8.15 7.62
CA LYS A 82 -3.19 9.12 7.98
C LYS A 82 -2.82 10.04 6.81
N ALA A 83 -2.78 9.52 5.58
CA ALA A 83 -2.51 10.31 4.39
C ALA A 83 -3.62 11.35 4.16
N ASP A 84 -4.89 10.94 4.31
CA ASP A 84 -6.04 11.82 4.16
C ASP A 84 -6.02 12.93 5.21
N LEU A 85 -5.71 12.62 6.47
CA LEU A 85 -5.53 13.60 7.54
C LEU A 85 -4.41 14.61 7.24
N ILE A 86 -3.27 14.15 6.70
CA ILE A 86 -2.16 15.04 6.32
C ILE A 86 -2.59 15.98 5.19
N ILE A 87 -3.31 15.48 4.19
CA ILE A 87 -3.80 16.29 3.08
C ILE A 87 -4.80 17.33 3.58
N GLU A 88 -5.71 16.94 4.47
CA GLU A 88 -6.70 17.85 5.05
C GLU A 88 -6.03 18.95 5.89
N ASP A 89 -5.10 18.60 6.78
CA ASP A 89 -4.34 19.55 7.58
C ASP A 89 -3.53 20.51 6.70
N ALA A 90 -2.88 20.01 5.64
CA ALA A 90 -2.16 20.85 4.69
C ALA A 90 -3.08 21.83 3.97
N LYS A 91 -4.28 21.39 3.54
CA LYS A 91 -5.28 22.28 2.92
C LYS A 91 -5.76 23.35 3.89
N ASN A 92 -6.02 22.98 5.14
CA ASN A 92 -6.48 23.92 6.17
C ASN A 92 -5.42 24.97 6.48
N LYS A 93 -4.15 24.55 6.65
CA LYS A 93 -3.02 25.48 6.85
C LYS A 93 -2.80 26.40 5.66
N ALA A 94 -2.91 25.89 4.43
CA ALA A 94 -2.78 26.71 3.24
C ALA A 94 -3.91 27.74 3.11
N MET A 95 -5.15 27.37 3.44
CA MET A 95 -6.28 28.29 3.45
C MET A 95 -6.12 29.38 4.52
N GLU A 96 -5.65 29.01 5.71
CA GLU A 96 -5.43 29.97 6.79
C GLU A 96 -4.31 30.96 6.45
N GLU A 97 -3.20 30.48 5.92
CA GLU A 97 -2.10 31.36 5.50
C GLU A 97 -2.53 32.27 4.34
N LYS A 98 -3.33 31.77 3.40
CA LYS A 98 -3.92 32.60 2.34
C LYS A 98 -4.77 33.73 2.93
N ARG A 99 -5.66 33.44 3.87
CA ARG A 99 -6.48 34.47 4.54
C ARG A 99 -5.62 35.48 5.26
N ARG A 100 -4.60 35.03 5.98
CA ARG A 100 -3.65 35.90 6.67
C ARG A 100 -2.95 36.86 5.70
N ILE A 101 -2.47 36.35 4.56
CA ILE A 101 -1.84 37.17 3.52
C ILE A 101 -2.84 38.18 2.95
N GLU A 102 -4.09 37.78 2.69
CA GLU A 102 -5.13 38.69 2.19
C GLU A 102 -5.40 39.86 3.15
N VAL A 103 -5.46 39.59 4.46
CA VAL A 103 -5.62 40.64 5.48
C VAL A 103 -4.43 41.60 5.47
N VAL A 104 -3.20 41.09 5.39
CA VAL A 104 -1.99 41.93 5.34
C VAL A 104 -1.97 42.79 4.07
N ILE A 105 -2.35 42.22 2.92
CA ILE A 105 -2.45 42.96 1.65
C ILE A 105 -3.41 44.14 1.79
N GLU A 106 -4.57 43.93 2.41
CA GLU A 106 -5.56 44.99 2.54
C GLU A 106 -5.09 46.09 3.51
N GLN A 107 -4.46 45.73 4.63
CA GLN A 107 -3.84 46.70 5.55
C GLN A 107 -2.75 47.54 4.87
N GLU A 108 -1.90 46.92 4.05
CA GLU A 108 -0.87 47.66 3.31
C GLU A 108 -1.46 48.54 2.20
N ARG A 109 -2.59 48.14 1.59
CA ARG A 109 -3.33 49.00 0.65
C ARG A 109 -3.90 50.23 1.32
N GLU A 110 -4.51 50.09 2.49
CA GLU A 110 -5.02 51.23 3.27
C GLU A 110 -3.90 52.23 3.58
N LYS A 111 -2.76 51.74 4.12
CA LYS A 111 -1.58 52.58 4.38
C LYS A 111 -1.08 53.31 3.13
N LEU A 112 -1.07 52.64 1.97
CA LEU A 112 -0.67 53.27 0.71
C LEU A 112 -1.60 54.40 0.29
N VAL A 113 -2.91 54.25 0.50
CA VAL A 113 -3.90 55.30 0.23
C VAL A 113 -3.67 56.51 1.14
N ASP A 114 -3.47 56.26 2.43
CA ASP A 114 -3.20 57.30 3.43
C ASP A 114 -1.92 58.07 3.09
N LEU A 115 -0.81 57.38 2.87
CA LEU A 115 0.47 57.98 2.49
C LEU A 115 0.34 58.83 1.21
N LYS A 116 -0.40 58.34 0.22
CA LYS A 116 -0.64 59.08 -1.03
C LYS A 116 -1.44 60.36 -0.78
N SER A 117 -2.38 60.33 0.17
CA SER A 117 -3.15 61.51 0.56
C SER A 117 -2.27 62.54 1.28
N GLU A 118 -1.40 62.09 2.20
CA GLU A 118 -0.44 62.94 2.90
C GLU A 118 0.54 63.60 1.93
N ILE A 119 1.09 62.85 0.97
CA ILE A 119 1.98 63.41 -0.06
C ILE A 119 1.28 64.50 -0.88
N ARG A 120 0.01 64.30 -1.24
CA ARG A 120 -0.77 65.32 -1.96
C ARG A 120 -0.97 66.57 -1.11
N PHE A 121 -1.28 66.39 0.18
CA PHE A 121 -1.45 67.48 1.13
C PHE A 121 -0.15 68.28 1.29
N LEU A 122 0.97 67.61 1.58
CA LEU A 122 2.31 68.22 1.68
C LEU A 122 2.69 68.97 0.41
N LYS A 123 2.43 68.40 -0.78
CA LYS A 123 2.69 69.09 -2.04
C LYS A 123 1.87 70.37 -2.17
N SER A 124 0.61 70.35 -1.77
CA SER A 124 -0.27 71.52 -1.80
C SER A 124 0.22 72.61 -0.83
N GLU A 125 0.57 72.23 0.41
CA GLU A 125 1.13 73.16 1.40
C GLU A 125 2.44 73.78 0.95
N LEU A 126 3.36 72.97 0.41
CA LEU A 126 4.63 73.45 -0.14
C LEU A 126 4.38 74.46 -1.27
N THR A 127 3.49 74.13 -2.21
CA THR A 127 3.14 75.04 -3.33
C THR A 127 2.53 76.34 -2.82
N SER A 128 1.62 76.27 -1.84
CA SER A 128 1.02 77.48 -1.24
C SER A 128 2.06 78.34 -0.52
N THR A 129 3.02 77.71 0.16
CA THR A 129 4.07 78.40 0.91
C THR A 129 5.04 79.09 -0.05
N LEU A 130 5.46 78.41 -1.12
CA LEU A 130 6.29 78.99 -2.17
C LEU A 130 5.61 80.20 -2.83
N LYS A 131 4.32 80.08 -3.18
CA LYS A 131 3.55 81.21 -3.72
C LYS A 131 3.44 82.39 -2.75
N LYS A 132 3.31 82.14 -1.44
CA LYS A 132 3.32 83.20 -0.43
C LYS A 132 4.66 83.93 -0.40
N TYR A 133 5.77 83.19 -0.40
CA TYR A 133 7.11 83.79 -0.44
C TYR A 133 7.37 84.55 -1.74
N GLU A 134 6.95 84.02 -2.88
CA GLU A 134 7.04 84.69 -4.18
C GLU A 134 6.27 86.03 -4.17
N ASN A 135 5.03 86.03 -3.69
CA ASN A 135 4.25 87.27 -3.55
C ASN A 135 4.87 88.27 -2.58
N GLN A 136 5.43 87.79 -1.46
CA GLN A 136 6.12 88.66 -0.51
C GLN A 136 7.37 89.32 -1.12
N LEU A 137 8.15 88.57 -1.89
CA LEU A 137 9.32 89.08 -2.61
C LEU A 137 8.91 90.11 -3.68
N ASN A 138 7.88 89.81 -4.48
CA ASN A 138 7.36 90.75 -5.48
C ASN A 138 6.87 92.06 -4.83
N ASN A 139 6.14 91.98 -3.72
CA ASN A 139 5.68 93.16 -3.00
C ASN A 139 6.84 93.98 -2.40
N MET A 140 7.95 93.36 -2.00
CA MET A 140 9.15 94.07 -1.53
C MET A 140 9.88 94.78 -2.68
N LEU A 141 9.97 94.14 -3.85
CA LEU A 141 10.56 94.72 -5.06
C LEU A 141 9.76 95.93 -5.56
N GLU A 142 8.43 95.85 -5.59
CA GLU A 142 7.56 96.97 -5.97
C GLU A 142 7.73 98.17 -5.02
N LYS A 143 7.78 97.92 -3.70
CA LYS A 143 8.05 98.97 -2.71
C LYS A 143 9.45 99.58 -2.80
N GLN A 144 10.43 98.87 -3.35
CA GLN A 144 11.77 99.39 -3.60
C GLN A 144 11.84 100.25 -4.86
N GLY A 145 11.02 99.93 -5.89
CA GLY A 145 10.88 100.72 -7.11
C GLY A 145 10.24 102.09 -6.87
N ASP A 146 9.25 102.17 -5.98
CA ASP A 146 8.56 103.43 -5.61
C ASP A 146 9.41 104.40 -4.77
N HIS A 147 10.56 103.97 -4.24
CA HIS A 147 11.49 104.82 -3.49
C HIS A 147 12.63 105.41 -4.34
N ILE A 148 12.72 105.07 -5.63
CA ILE A 148 13.78 105.55 -6.55
C ILE A 148 13.23 106.51 -7.65
N ALA A 149 11.92 106.78 -7.67
CA ALA A 149 11.29 107.82 -8.49
C ALA A 149 11.10 109.12 -7.69
#